data_AF-A0A285MYR6-F1
#
_entry.id   AF-A0A285MYR6-F1
#
_cell.length_a   1.000
_cell.length_b   1.000
_cell.length_c   1.000
_cell.angle_alpha   90.00
_cell.angle_beta   90.00
_cell.angle_gamma   90.00
#
_symmetry.space_group_name_H-M   'P 1'
#
loop_
_entity.id
_entity.type
_entity.pdbx_description
1 polymer ?
#
loop_
_entity_poly.entity_id
_entity_poly.type
_entity_poly.pdbx_seq_one_letter_code
_entity_poly.pdbx_strand_id
1 'polypeptide(L)'
;MDLKKFIEKSETLFVLDRDSGKVVFSIDEIPVDLQRIVNSVSKMNFKVVQIETEGWNILTSKYHLYPVSMIGMSSEKYTLLQNDTTTAIVKPSERLDRFFENIRKRSLEDLVLGKFIEVAGTISPCGEEYDVKGDLNEEEIRLINGIIHANDSLAALIGEMISLISGMIWYPLKGWFIVGEEHTLVSIFGKWVIIPSKIFEEILLEGE
;
A
#
# COMPACT_ATOMS: atom_id res chain seq x y z
N MET A 1 -1.49 12.29 8.12
CA MET A 1 -0.38 12.85 7.32
C MET A 1 -0.91 13.88 6.31
N ASP A 2 -0.31 15.07 6.18
CA ASP A 2 -0.79 16.13 5.27
C ASP A 2 -0.21 15.95 3.85
N LEU A 3 -1.04 15.47 2.92
CA LEU A 3 -0.68 15.20 1.53
C LEU A 3 -0.29 16.47 0.75
N LYS A 4 -0.54 17.67 1.27
CA LYS A 4 0.04 18.91 0.72
C LYS A 4 1.56 18.83 0.60
N LYS A 5 2.22 18.14 1.52
CA LYS A 5 3.67 17.92 1.46
C LYS A 5 4.10 17.06 0.27
N PHE A 6 3.25 16.16 -0.23
CA PHE A 6 3.54 15.40 -1.46
C PHE A 6 3.31 16.23 -2.71
N ILE A 7 2.28 17.09 -2.73
CA ILE A 7 2.01 17.99 -3.88
C ILE A 7 3.21 18.90 -4.17
N GLU A 8 3.97 19.27 -3.13
CA GLU A 8 5.16 20.11 -3.24
C GLU A 8 6.44 19.35 -3.62
N LYS A 9 6.41 18.01 -3.68
CA LYS A 9 7.59 17.21 -4.10
C LYS A 9 7.74 17.21 -5.62
N SER A 10 8.99 17.38 -6.07
CA SER A 10 9.37 17.31 -7.48
C SER A 10 9.10 15.95 -8.12
N GLU A 11 8.91 14.89 -7.33
CA GLU A 11 8.55 13.56 -7.80
C GLU A 11 7.06 13.38 -8.13
N THR A 12 6.19 14.33 -7.77
CA THR A 12 4.77 14.23 -8.01
C THR A 12 4.44 14.45 -9.49
N LEU A 13 3.73 13.50 -10.08
CA LEU A 13 3.35 13.50 -11.49
C LEU A 13 1.88 13.85 -11.69
N PHE A 14 1.04 13.45 -10.72
CA PHE A 14 -0.40 13.57 -10.78
C PHE A 14 -1.00 13.72 -9.38
N VAL A 15 -2.00 14.58 -9.25
CA VAL A 15 -2.82 14.73 -8.03
C VAL A 15 -4.28 14.94 -8.42
N LEU A 16 -5.13 14.08 -7.87
CA LEU A 16 -6.58 14.13 -7.96
C LEU A 16 -7.17 14.44 -6.58
N ASP A 17 -8.00 15.47 -6.52
CA ASP A 17 -8.92 15.68 -5.41
C ASP A 17 -10.13 14.76 -5.59
N ARG A 18 -10.31 13.81 -4.66
CA ARG A 18 -11.35 12.78 -4.72
C ARG A 18 -12.72 13.36 -4.39
N ASP A 19 -12.79 14.39 -3.58
CA ASP A 19 -14.05 15.00 -3.16
C ASP A 19 -14.71 15.71 -4.33
N SER A 20 -13.97 16.57 -5.04
CA SER A 20 -14.47 17.21 -6.25
C SER A 20 -14.35 16.33 -7.51
N GLY A 21 -13.52 15.28 -7.48
CA GLY A 21 -13.18 14.47 -8.64
C GLY A 21 -12.33 15.21 -9.68
N LYS A 22 -11.69 16.33 -9.30
CA LYS A 22 -10.90 17.18 -10.21
C LYS A 22 -9.42 16.92 -10.05
N VAL A 23 -8.71 16.97 -11.17
CA VAL A 23 -7.26 16.94 -11.18
C VAL A 23 -6.75 18.30 -10.73
N VAL A 24 -5.96 18.31 -9.65
CA VAL A 24 -5.37 19.51 -9.05
C VAL A 24 -3.98 19.75 -9.62
N PHE A 25 -3.27 18.68 -10.00
CA PHE A 25 -1.96 18.75 -10.62
C PHE A 25 -1.77 17.59 -11.60
N SER A 26 -1.15 17.85 -12.75
CA SER A 26 -0.72 16.85 -13.71
C SER A 26 0.39 17.42 -14.57
N ILE A 27 1.41 16.61 -14.87
CA ILE A 27 2.31 16.91 -15.97
C ILE A 27 1.58 16.69 -17.32
N ASP A 28 1.98 17.43 -18.35
CA ASP A 28 1.33 17.49 -19.68
C ASP A 28 1.29 16.15 -20.46
N GLU A 29 1.84 15.08 -19.88
CA GLU A 29 1.98 13.76 -20.52
C GLU A 29 0.94 12.71 -20.03
N ILE A 30 0.11 13.02 -19.02
CA ILE A 30 -0.81 12.03 -18.43
C ILE A 30 -2.18 12.02 -19.15
N PRO A 31 -2.61 10.88 -19.74
CA PRO A 31 -3.86 10.80 -20.50
C PRO A 31 -5.12 11.05 -19.65
N VAL A 32 -6.14 11.68 -20.25
CA VAL A 32 -7.44 11.95 -19.58
C VAL A 32 -8.14 10.68 -19.10
N ASP A 33 -8.04 9.58 -19.83
CA ASP A 33 -8.66 8.31 -19.45
C ASP A 33 -8.04 7.71 -18.19
N LEU A 34 -6.75 7.93 -17.97
CA LEU A 34 -6.08 7.56 -16.71
C LEU A 34 -6.71 8.28 -15.52
N GLN A 35 -7.02 9.57 -15.67
CA GLN A 35 -7.61 10.39 -14.61
C GLN A 35 -8.97 9.81 -14.16
N ARG A 36 -9.80 9.39 -15.14
CA ARG A 36 -11.13 8.80 -14.88
C ARG A 36 -11.05 7.46 -14.15
N ILE A 37 -10.09 6.62 -14.53
CA ILE A 37 -9.90 5.31 -13.92
C ILE A 37 -9.34 5.46 -12.52
N VAL A 38 -8.30 6.29 -12.34
CA VAL A 38 -7.72 6.55 -11.03
C VAL A 38 -8.82 7.06 -10.10
N ASN A 39 -9.66 8.01 -10.52
CA ASN A 39 -10.79 8.47 -9.71
C ASN A 39 -11.76 7.34 -9.31
N SER A 40 -12.13 6.48 -10.25
CA SER A 40 -13.10 5.40 -10.01
C SER A 40 -12.52 4.32 -9.08
N VAL A 41 -11.29 3.88 -9.37
CA VAL A 41 -10.58 2.85 -8.61
C VAL A 41 -10.23 3.33 -7.20
N SER A 42 -9.71 4.55 -7.06
CA SER A 42 -9.32 5.11 -5.76
C SER A 42 -10.46 5.15 -4.76
N LYS A 43 -11.67 5.50 -5.22
CA LYS A 43 -12.85 5.59 -4.35
C LYS A 43 -13.28 4.22 -3.84
N MET A 44 -13.26 3.22 -4.72
CA MET A 44 -13.66 1.87 -4.37
C MET A 44 -12.63 1.20 -3.46
N ASN A 45 -11.36 1.22 -3.87
CA ASN A 45 -10.28 0.54 -3.17
C ASN A 45 -10.14 1.02 -1.72
N PHE A 46 -10.07 2.34 -1.51
CA PHE A 46 -9.91 2.89 -0.17
C PHE A 46 -11.06 2.55 0.78
N LYS A 47 -12.30 2.54 0.28
CA LYS A 47 -13.46 2.17 1.12
C LYS A 47 -13.49 0.69 1.46
N VAL A 48 -13.15 -0.17 0.50
CA VAL A 48 -13.05 -1.63 0.73
C VAL A 48 -11.99 -1.90 1.81
N VAL A 49 -10.80 -1.30 1.66
CA VAL A 49 -9.72 -1.44 2.64
C VAL A 49 -10.14 -0.89 4.02
N GLN A 50 -10.85 0.23 4.09
CA GLN A 50 -11.36 0.74 5.37
C GLN A 50 -12.30 -0.25 6.07
N ILE A 51 -13.18 -0.91 5.32
CA ILE A 51 -14.10 -1.92 5.88
C ILE A 51 -13.32 -3.16 6.35
N GLU A 52 -12.36 -3.63 5.54
CA GLU A 52 -11.51 -4.78 5.89
C GLU A 52 -10.69 -4.51 7.17
N THR A 53 -10.09 -3.33 7.27
CA THR A 53 -9.29 -2.92 8.43
C THR A 53 -10.12 -2.63 9.67
N GLU A 54 -11.35 -2.12 9.54
CA GLU A 54 -12.29 -2.01 10.65
C GLU A 54 -12.63 -3.39 11.21
N GLY A 55 -12.92 -4.36 10.33
CA GLY A 55 -13.13 -5.76 10.72
C GLY A 55 -11.92 -6.36 11.44
N TRP A 56 -10.71 -6.04 10.99
CA TRP A 56 -9.49 -6.43 11.68
C TRP A 56 -9.35 -5.80 13.06
N ASN A 57 -9.56 -4.49 13.19
CA ASN A 57 -9.45 -3.76 14.46
C ASN A 57 -10.45 -4.26 15.52
N ILE A 58 -11.60 -4.80 15.11
CA ILE A 58 -12.58 -5.40 16.02
C ILE A 58 -12.06 -6.74 16.59
N LEU A 59 -11.25 -7.47 15.82
CA LEU A 59 -10.77 -8.82 16.16
C LEU A 59 -9.39 -8.82 16.81
N THR A 60 -8.46 -7.99 16.32
CA THR A 60 -7.17 -7.75 16.98
C THR A 60 -7.27 -6.49 17.82
N SER A 61 -6.96 -6.61 19.11
CA SER A 61 -6.76 -5.43 19.97
C SER A 61 -5.29 -5.00 20.01
N LYS A 62 -4.44 -5.64 19.19
CA LYS A 62 -2.99 -5.49 19.29
C LYS A 62 -2.39 -4.62 18.18
N TYR A 63 -2.85 -4.81 16.94
CA TYR A 63 -2.29 -4.10 15.78
C TYR A 63 -3.34 -3.18 15.16
N HIS A 64 -3.46 -1.98 15.73
CA HIS A 64 -4.45 -1.00 15.29
C HIS A 64 -4.10 -0.41 13.91
N LEU A 65 -4.82 -0.89 12.87
CA LEU A 65 -4.79 -0.35 11.51
C LEU A 65 -5.87 0.69 11.21
N TYR A 66 -6.92 0.74 12.03
CA TYR A 66 -8.02 1.68 11.82
C TYR A 66 -7.90 2.84 12.81
N PRO A 67 -8.12 4.10 12.39
CA PRO A 67 -8.46 4.55 11.03
C PRO A 67 -7.30 4.44 10.03
N VAL A 68 -7.63 4.09 8.79
CA VAL A 68 -6.67 4.09 7.67
C VAL A 68 -6.36 5.52 7.27
N SER A 69 -5.11 5.91 7.41
CA SER A 69 -4.62 7.24 7.04
C SER A 69 -4.18 7.32 5.58
N MET A 70 -3.66 6.23 5.01
CA MET A 70 -3.21 6.15 3.63
C MET A 70 -3.14 4.70 3.16
N ILE A 71 -3.38 4.47 1.87
CA ILE A 71 -3.00 3.25 1.17
C ILE A 71 -2.15 3.59 -0.03
N GLY A 72 -1.35 2.63 -0.50
CA GLY A 72 -0.60 2.82 -1.72
C GLY A 72 -0.15 1.53 -2.36
N MET A 73 0.23 1.62 -3.62
CA MET A 73 0.88 0.54 -4.37
C MET A 73 2.04 1.11 -5.17
N SER A 74 3.10 0.33 -5.30
CA SER A 74 4.32 0.78 -5.96
C SER A 74 4.78 -0.21 -7.02
N SER A 75 5.33 0.35 -8.10
CA SER A 75 5.97 -0.34 -9.21
C SER A 75 7.44 0.06 -9.31
N GLU A 76 8.13 -0.40 -10.35
CA GLU A 76 9.45 0.12 -10.69
C GLU A 76 9.46 1.61 -11.04
N LYS A 77 8.37 2.15 -11.58
CA LYS A 77 8.34 3.49 -12.17
C LYS A 77 7.47 4.49 -11.44
N TYR A 78 6.46 4.01 -10.72
CA TYR A 78 5.40 4.83 -10.14
C TYR A 78 4.94 4.28 -8.79
N THR A 79 4.56 5.17 -7.89
CA THR A 79 3.82 4.86 -6.67
C THR A 79 2.49 5.59 -6.70
N LEU A 80 1.40 4.83 -6.56
CA LEU A 80 0.05 5.37 -6.33
C LEU A 80 -0.15 5.52 -4.83
N LEU A 81 -0.54 6.71 -4.39
CA LEU A 81 -0.86 7.03 -3.00
C LEU A 81 -2.31 7.50 -2.92
N GLN A 82 -3.05 7.01 -1.93
CA GLN A 82 -4.46 7.33 -1.75
C GLN A 82 -4.77 7.53 -0.27
N ASN A 83 -5.49 8.60 0.06
CA ASN A 83 -6.17 8.75 1.34
C ASN A 83 -7.66 9.03 1.10
N ASP A 84 -8.38 9.44 2.13
CA ASP A 84 -9.79 9.79 2.08
C ASP A 84 -10.12 10.85 1.01
N THR A 85 -9.32 11.92 0.95
CA THR A 85 -9.59 13.09 0.10
C THR A 85 -8.81 13.13 -1.21
N THR A 86 -7.69 12.42 -1.33
CA THR A 86 -6.72 12.64 -2.39
C THR A 86 -6.21 11.34 -3.00
N THR A 87 -5.83 11.39 -4.27
CA THR A 87 -5.00 10.38 -4.93
C THR A 87 -3.85 11.05 -5.63
N ALA A 88 -2.64 10.51 -5.49
CA ALA A 88 -1.44 11.00 -6.15
C ALA A 88 -0.69 9.87 -6.86
N ILE A 89 -0.06 10.19 -7.98
CA ILE A 89 0.96 9.34 -8.61
C ILE A 89 2.28 10.08 -8.50
N VAL A 90 3.27 9.44 -7.90
CA VAL A 90 4.62 9.96 -7.69
C VAL A 90 5.67 8.98 -8.24
N LYS A 91 6.91 9.42 -8.41
CA LYS A 91 8.04 8.49 -8.61
C LYS A 91 8.33 7.72 -7.32
N PRO A 92 8.72 6.43 -7.38
CA PRO A 92 9.09 5.66 -6.21
C PRO A 92 10.30 6.26 -5.50
N SER A 93 10.24 6.30 -4.17
CA SER A 93 11.37 6.66 -3.31
C SER A 93 12.41 5.52 -3.30
N GLU A 94 13.70 5.87 -3.32
CA GLU A 94 14.79 4.89 -3.15
C GLU A 94 14.73 4.17 -1.78
N ARG A 95 14.22 4.84 -0.75
CA ARG A 95 14.10 4.27 0.60
C ARG A 95 12.98 3.24 0.66
N LEU A 96 11.84 3.54 0.03
CA LEU A 96 10.73 2.58 -0.11
C LEU A 96 11.16 1.36 -0.93
N ASP A 97 11.89 1.59 -2.02
CA ASP A 97 12.41 0.52 -2.87
C ASP A 97 13.37 -0.42 -2.14
N ARG A 98 14.33 0.14 -1.40
CA ARG A 98 15.22 -0.65 -0.54
C ARG A 98 14.45 -1.42 0.53
N PHE A 99 13.38 -0.83 1.06
CA PHE A 99 12.54 -1.48 2.06
C PHE A 99 11.79 -2.70 1.49
N PHE A 100 11.12 -2.58 0.34
CA PHE A 100 10.49 -3.73 -0.32
C PHE A 100 11.49 -4.82 -0.67
N GLU A 101 12.65 -4.45 -1.18
CA GLU A 101 13.68 -5.41 -1.56
C GLU A 101 14.26 -6.14 -0.33
N ASN A 102 14.36 -5.46 0.81
CA ASN A 102 14.73 -6.05 2.10
C ASN A 102 13.69 -7.08 2.58
N ILE A 103 12.39 -6.77 2.48
CA ILE A 103 11.32 -7.74 2.80
C ILE A 103 11.42 -8.95 1.87
N ARG A 104 11.64 -8.73 0.56
CA ARG A 104 11.67 -9.78 -0.45
C ARG A 104 12.78 -10.80 -0.22
N LYS A 105 13.98 -10.35 0.12
CA LYS A 105 15.18 -11.20 0.15
C LYS A 105 15.40 -11.99 1.45
N ARG A 106 14.96 -11.48 2.60
CA ARG A 106 15.29 -12.06 3.91
C ARG A 106 14.32 -13.19 4.29
N SER A 107 14.70 -14.11 5.19
CA SER A 107 13.75 -15.09 5.74
C SER A 107 12.71 -14.41 6.66
N LEU A 108 11.62 -15.10 7.03
CA LEU A 108 10.65 -14.54 7.98
C LEU A 108 11.29 -14.35 9.37
N GLU A 109 12.11 -15.32 9.79
CA GLU A 109 12.88 -15.28 11.03
C GLU A 109 13.81 -14.07 11.07
N ASP A 110 14.57 -13.83 9.99
CA ASP A 110 15.45 -12.68 9.90
C ASP A 110 14.68 -11.35 9.96
N LEU A 111 13.50 -11.30 9.33
CA LEU A 111 12.69 -10.09 9.29
C LEU A 111 12.22 -9.70 10.70
N VAL A 112 11.65 -10.65 11.47
CA VAL A 112 11.16 -10.36 12.83
C VAL A 112 12.27 -10.13 13.85
N LEU A 113 13.50 -10.60 13.57
CA LEU A 113 14.69 -10.21 14.35
C LEU A 113 15.17 -8.79 14.03
N GLY A 114 14.61 -8.15 13.00
CA GLY A 114 14.86 -6.76 12.65
C GLY A 114 14.33 -5.77 13.69
N LYS A 115 14.77 -4.51 13.60
CA LYS A 115 14.49 -3.49 14.63
C LYS A 115 13.03 -3.06 14.75
N PHE A 116 12.22 -3.22 13.72
CA PHE A 116 10.91 -2.57 13.63
C PHE A 116 9.85 -3.42 12.92
N ILE A 117 10.15 -4.69 12.61
CA ILE A 117 9.16 -5.63 12.08
C ILE A 117 8.64 -6.46 13.24
N GLU A 118 7.34 -6.33 13.51
CA GLU A 118 6.69 -6.99 14.63
C GLU A 118 6.13 -8.35 14.24
N VAL A 119 5.64 -8.43 13.00
CA VAL A 119 5.09 -9.64 12.40
C VAL A 119 5.55 -9.72 10.95
N ALA A 120 5.89 -10.92 10.49
CA ALA A 120 6.13 -11.23 9.10
C ALA A 120 5.41 -12.51 8.71
N GLY A 121 4.82 -12.55 7.53
CA GLY A 121 4.13 -13.72 7.01
C GLY A 121 4.34 -13.96 5.54
N THR A 122 4.11 -15.19 5.12
CA THR A 122 3.96 -15.60 3.72
C THR A 122 2.58 -16.20 3.50
N ILE A 123 2.07 -16.05 2.29
CA ILE A 123 0.85 -16.70 1.84
C ILE A 123 1.08 -17.25 0.43
N SER A 124 0.59 -18.45 0.16
CA SER A 124 0.64 -19.02 -1.18
C SER A 124 -0.21 -18.20 -2.16
N PRO A 125 0.06 -18.29 -3.49
CA PRO A 125 -0.74 -17.58 -4.48
C PRO A 125 -2.23 -17.90 -4.43
N CYS A 126 -2.61 -19.08 -3.94
CA CYS A 126 -4.00 -19.52 -3.76
C CYS A 126 -4.57 -19.24 -2.37
N GLY A 127 -3.79 -18.69 -1.44
CA GLY A 127 -4.25 -18.37 -0.08
C GLY A 127 -4.31 -19.55 0.91
N GLU A 128 -3.87 -20.74 0.49
CA GLU A 128 -4.11 -22.00 1.23
C GLU A 128 -3.01 -22.34 2.23
N GLU A 129 -1.77 -21.92 1.96
CA GLU A 129 -0.62 -22.16 2.84
C GLU A 129 -0.05 -20.84 3.34
N TYR A 130 0.24 -20.77 4.64
CA TYR A 130 0.88 -19.61 5.23
C TYR A 130 1.87 -20.01 6.33
N ASP A 131 2.96 -19.24 6.44
CA ASP A 131 3.86 -19.26 7.58
C ASP A 131 3.92 -17.84 8.16
N VAL A 132 3.85 -17.72 9.47
CA VAL A 132 3.84 -16.43 10.17
C VAL A 132 4.80 -16.50 11.35
N LYS A 133 5.64 -15.47 11.48
CA LYS A 133 6.47 -15.20 12.65
C LYS A 133 6.02 -13.90 13.27
N GLY A 134 5.89 -13.89 14.59
CA GLY A 134 5.34 -12.77 15.35
C GLY A 134 4.25 -13.27 16.30
N ASP A 135 3.63 -12.33 16.99
CA ASP A 135 2.63 -12.64 18.00
C ASP A 135 1.24 -12.27 17.47
N LEU A 136 0.67 -13.24 16.75
CA LEU A 136 -0.71 -13.31 16.24
C LEU A 136 -1.27 -14.70 16.53
N ASN A 137 -2.56 -14.77 16.85
CA ASN A 137 -3.26 -16.06 16.97
C ASN A 137 -3.77 -16.56 15.60
N GLU A 138 -4.25 -17.81 15.55
CA GLU A 138 -4.72 -18.42 14.29
C GLU A 138 -5.86 -17.66 13.60
N GLU A 139 -6.79 -17.07 14.36
CA GLU A 139 -7.91 -16.33 13.79
C GLU A 139 -7.44 -15.02 13.16
N GLU A 140 -6.55 -14.29 13.84
CA GLU A 140 -5.93 -13.07 13.33
C GLU A 140 -5.10 -13.36 12.07
N ILE A 141 -4.33 -14.45 12.07
CA ILE A 141 -3.54 -14.87 10.92
C ILE A 141 -4.45 -15.13 9.71
N ARG A 142 -5.55 -15.89 9.88
CA ARG A 142 -6.49 -16.18 8.80
C ARG A 142 -7.09 -14.91 8.21
N LEU A 143 -7.47 -13.96 9.07
CA LEU A 143 -8.05 -12.70 8.63
C LEU A 143 -7.04 -11.86 7.85
N ILE A 144 -5.84 -11.64 8.41
CA ILE A 144 -4.78 -10.85 7.77
C ILE A 144 -4.42 -11.48 6.42
N ASN A 145 -4.25 -12.79 6.36
CA ASN A 145 -3.96 -13.48 5.10
C ASN A 145 -5.10 -13.33 4.08
N GLY A 146 -6.35 -13.32 4.51
CA GLY A 146 -7.49 -13.00 3.64
C GLY A 146 -7.42 -11.59 3.07
N ILE A 147 -7.12 -10.59 3.91
CA ILE A 147 -6.89 -9.19 3.48
C ILE A 147 -5.73 -9.13 2.49
N ILE A 148 -4.60 -9.79 2.80
CA ILE A 148 -3.43 -9.82 1.94
C ILE A 148 -3.77 -10.39 0.56
N HIS A 149 -4.43 -11.55 0.52
CA HIS A 149 -4.79 -12.22 -0.73
C HIS A 149 -5.72 -11.38 -1.61
N ALA A 150 -6.74 -10.78 -1.01
CA ALA A 150 -7.69 -9.91 -1.71
C ALA A 150 -6.98 -8.68 -2.28
N ASN A 151 -6.14 -8.03 -1.48
CA ASN A 151 -5.44 -6.81 -1.88
C ASN A 151 -4.28 -7.07 -2.85
N ASP A 152 -3.58 -8.21 -2.76
CA ASP A 152 -2.61 -8.65 -3.78
C ASP A 152 -3.29 -8.75 -5.16
N SER A 153 -4.45 -9.42 -5.20
CA SER A 153 -5.24 -9.58 -6.43
C SER A 153 -5.77 -8.25 -6.96
N LEU A 154 -6.28 -7.39 -6.07
CA LEU A 154 -6.80 -6.08 -6.42
C LEU A 154 -5.70 -5.14 -6.92
N ALA A 155 -4.53 -5.11 -6.25
CA ALA A 155 -3.39 -4.29 -6.65
C ALA A 155 -2.88 -4.69 -8.04
N ALA A 156 -2.79 -6.00 -8.32
CA ALA A 156 -2.45 -6.51 -9.65
C ALA A 156 -3.46 -6.02 -10.70
N LEU A 157 -4.76 -6.24 -10.47
CA LEU A 157 -5.81 -5.80 -11.39
C LEU A 157 -5.75 -4.29 -11.66
N ILE A 158 -5.55 -3.47 -10.62
CA ILE A 158 -5.43 -2.02 -10.77
C ILE A 158 -4.22 -1.66 -11.62
N GLY A 159 -3.05 -2.27 -11.37
CA GLY A 159 -1.84 -2.07 -12.17
C GLY A 159 -2.08 -2.39 -13.64
N GLU A 160 -2.74 -3.51 -13.93
CA GLU A 160 -3.14 -3.94 -15.28
C GLU A 160 -4.07 -2.94 -15.96
N MET A 161 -5.15 -2.54 -15.28
CA MET A 161 -6.13 -1.60 -15.81
C MET A 161 -5.49 -0.24 -16.13
N ILE A 162 -4.66 0.27 -15.21
CA ILE A 162 -3.95 1.52 -15.43
C ILE A 162 -3.01 1.37 -16.62
N SER A 163 -2.25 0.28 -16.72
CA SER A 163 -1.30 0.08 -17.81
C SER A 163 -1.95 -0.01 -19.18
N LEU A 164 -3.03 -0.78 -19.31
CA LEU A 164 -3.72 -0.98 -20.58
C LEU A 164 -4.29 0.33 -21.12
N ILE A 165 -4.83 1.19 -20.25
CA ILE A 165 -5.61 2.35 -20.68
C ILE A 165 -4.75 3.60 -20.77
N SER A 166 -3.78 3.79 -19.87
CA SER A 166 -2.90 4.96 -19.91
C SER A 166 -1.66 4.79 -20.79
N GLY A 167 -1.29 3.56 -21.15
CA GLY A 167 0.00 3.26 -21.76
C GLY A 167 1.19 3.39 -20.80
N MET A 168 0.97 3.80 -19.54
CA MET A 168 2.02 3.82 -18.51
C MET A 168 2.30 2.38 -18.06
N ILE A 169 3.56 1.95 -18.10
CA ILE A 169 3.92 0.60 -17.67
C ILE A 169 4.03 0.57 -16.13
N TRP A 170 3.10 -0.11 -15.45
CA TRP A 170 3.05 -0.30 -13.99
C TRP A 170 3.67 -1.61 -13.52
N TYR A 171 4.07 -2.48 -14.45
CA TYR A 171 4.72 -3.73 -14.13
C TYR A 171 6.25 -3.63 -14.24
N PRO A 172 6.98 -4.41 -13.41
CA PRO A 172 6.48 -5.24 -12.31
C PRO A 172 6.05 -4.41 -11.09
N LEU A 173 4.98 -4.84 -10.41
CA LEU A 173 4.59 -4.30 -9.11
C LEU A 173 5.59 -4.77 -8.05
N LYS A 174 5.97 -3.86 -7.14
CA LYS A 174 6.87 -4.14 -6.02
C LYS A 174 6.11 -4.57 -4.77
N GLY A 175 4.97 -3.93 -4.51
CA GLY A 175 4.15 -4.18 -3.34
C GLY A 175 3.07 -3.13 -3.14
N TRP A 176 2.31 -3.28 -2.07
CA TRP A 176 1.30 -2.33 -1.60
C TRP A 176 1.34 -2.23 -0.08
N PHE A 177 0.69 -1.20 0.46
CA PHE A 177 0.65 -0.95 1.89
C PHE A 177 -0.64 -0.26 2.33
N ILE A 178 -0.99 -0.48 3.59
CA ILE A 178 -2.08 0.17 4.31
C ILE A 178 -1.49 0.78 5.57
N VAL A 179 -1.46 2.10 5.64
CA VAL A 179 -1.01 2.88 6.79
C VAL A 179 -2.21 3.15 7.69
N GLY A 180 -2.21 2.56 8.86
CA GLY A 180 -3.21 2.78 9.90
C GLY A 180 -2.86 3.91 10.85
N GLU A 181 -3.45 3.86 12.04
CA GLU A 181 -3.18 4.78 13.14
C GLU A 181 -1.84 4.47 13.81
N GLU A 182 -1.64 3.21 14.22
CA GLU A 182 -0.43 2.81 14.95
C GLU A 182 0.47 1.88 14.13
N HIS A 183 -0.11 1.07 13.25
CA HIS A 183 0.60 0.07 12.48
C HIS A 183 0.37 0.23 10.97
N THR A 184 1.31 -0.29 10.20
CA THR A 184 1.23 -0.38 8.74
C THR A 184 1.37 -1.84 8.33
N LEU A 185 0.42 -2.30 7.53
CA LEU A 185 0.53 -3.56 6.81
C LEU A 185 1.17 -3.32 5.45
N VAL A 186 2.21 -4.09 5.14
CA VAL A 186 2.95 -3.98 3.88
C VAL A 186 3.01 -5.35 3.23
N SER A 187 2.58 -5.46 1.97
CA SER A 187 2.71 -6.67 1.15
C SER A 187 3.65 -6.44 -0.02
N ILE A 188 4.40 -7.48 -0.38
CA ILE A 188 5.22 -7.57 -1.59
C ILE A 188 4.81 -8.77 -2.46
N PHE A 189 3.51 -9.08 -2.47
CA PHE A 189 2.86 -10.18 -3.19
C PHE A 189 3.27 -11.57 -2.67
N GLY A 190 2.41 -12.18 -1.85
CA GLY A 190 2.68 -13.48 -1.21
C GLY A 190 3.59 -13.42 0.01
N LYS A 191 4.12 -12.23 0.36
CA LYS A 191 4.87 -12.01 1.59
C LYS A 191 4.57 -10.63 2.15
N TRP A 192 4.41 -10.54 3.46
CA TRP A 192 3.94 -9.32 4.11
C TRP A 192 4.56 -9.13 5.49
N VAL A 193 4.49 -7.90 5.99
CA VAL A 193 4.97 -7.50 7.30
C VAL A 193 4.03 -6.50 7.96
N ILE A 194 4.02 -6.48 9.30
CA ILE A 194 3.41 -5.42 10.11
C ILE A 194 4.54 -4.67 10.82
N ILE A 195 4.52 -3.35 10.70
CA ILE A 195 5.48 -2.44 11.33
C ILE A 195 4.77 -1.22 11.93
N PRO A 196 5.38 -0.48 12.87
CA PRO A 196 4.79 0.77 13.36
C PRO A 196 4.62 1.82 12.25
N SER A 197 3.46 2.47 12.18
CA SER A 197 3.13 3.47 11.14
C SER A 197 4.13 4.60 11.09
N LYS A 198 4.57 5.09 12.25
CA LYS A 198 5.57 6.15 12.32
C LYS A 198 6.87 5.81 11.58
N ILE A 199 7.33 4.55 11.71
CA ILE A 199 8.53 4.08 11.01
C ILE A 199 8.28 3.98 9.51
N PHE A 200 7.10 3.51 9.11
CA PHE A 200 6.75 3.45 7.69
C PHE A 200 6.63 4.84 7.06
N GLU A 201 6.03 5.80 7.75
CA GLU A 201 5.92 7.19 7.29
C GLU A 201 7.31 7.78 7.06
N GLU A 202 8.30 7.51 7.92
CA GLU A 202 9.70 7.93 7.70
C GLU A 202 10.32 7.27 6.46
N ILE A 203 9.97 6.01 6.18
CA ILE A 203 10.40 5.29 4.96
C ILE A 203 9.77 5.93 3.72
N LEU A 204 8.48 6.27 3.78
CA LEU A 204 7.70 6.78 2.66
C LEU A 204 7.99 8.24 2.33
N LEU A 205 8.17 9.08 3.36
CA LEU A 205 8.26 10.53 3.21
C LEU A 205 9.67 11.05 2.90
N GLU A 206 10.71 10.21 2.91
CA GLU A 206 12.11 10.67 2.86
C GLU A 206 12.33 11.83 3.85
N GLY A 207 12.19 11.54 5.15
CA GLY A 207 12.60 12.50 6.17
C GLY A 207 14.12 12.61 6.20
N GLU A 208 14.65 13.78 5.85
CA GLU A 208 15.80 14.35 6.56
C GLU A 208 15.34 14.94 7.89
#